data_AF-A0A7X8E4N2-F1
#
_entry.id   AF-A0A7X8E4N2-F1
#
_cell.length_a   1.000
_cell.length_b   1.000
_cell.length_c   1.000
_cell.angle_alpha   90.00
_cell.angle_beta   90.00
_cell.angle_gamma   90.00
#
_symmetry.space_group_name_H-M   'P 1'
#
loop_
_entity.id
_entity.type
_entity.pdbx_description
1 polymer ?
#
loop_
_entity_poly.entity_id
_entity_poly.type
_entity_poly.pdbx_seq_one_letter_code
_entity_poly.pdbx_strand_id
1 'polypeptide(L)'
;MKEIINKSKEKEVEEFAGVSETYFANFWKMIKYNISFTLSNLPVFILIFFLGNWLFSAVIPSNMVANQNLANEITSSDSLDPYAYEIISRVLFLAIFLIGNLFICITPVQVALSSTYRKHFARKHVFYLHDTLKIIKNNWKPTILHQLLQIICFFIFPLSINAYNHLNLNPIINSVLFSLIGIFFIFIIMMQPYVYQMITLFDLKLSSIFKNALILVILQLPKNLIAFLLSNIVLFLIPFAMYIMLPKYALQVSLIYILLFAFTIKDLIVSRNALVHIYSYLVNGQSKD
;
A
#
# COMPACT_ATOMS: atom_id res chain seq x y z
N MET A 1 35.74 -19.05 1.04
CA MET A 1 35.02 -18.15 1.99
C MET A 1 33.82 -17.45 1.33
N LYS A 2 33.97 -16.79 0.17
CA LYS A 2 32.83 -16.28 -0.65
C LYS A 2 31.77 -17.35 -0.96
N GLU A 3 32.20 -18.55 -1.34
CA GLU A 3 31.31 -19.67 -1.70
C GLU A 3 30.47 -20.22 -0.52
N ILE A 4 31.02 -20.17 0.69
CA ILE A 4 30.33 -20.60 1.93
C ILE A 4 29.29 -19.55 2.37
N ILE A 5 29.64 -18.26 2.24
CA ILE A 5 28.73 -17.13 2.48
C ILE A 5 27.58 -17.16 1.46
N ASN A 6 27.85 -17.64 0.26
CA ASN A 6 26.84 -17.72 -0.79
C ASN A 6 25.84 -18.86 -0.57
N LYS A 7 26.34 -20.05 -0.20
CA LYS A 7 25.50 -21.16 0.25
C LYS A 7 24.66 -20.80 1.48
N SER A 8 25.17 -19.98 2.41
CA SER A 8 24.38 -19.56 3.59
C SER A 8 23.24 -18.60 3.21
N LYS A 9 23.45 -17.74 2.21
CA LYS A 9 22.44 -16.79 1.71
C LYS A 9 21.37 -17.48 0.87
N GLU A 10 21.75 -18.45 0.03
CA GLU A 10 20.79 -19.30 -0.70
C GLU A 10 19.93 -20.14 0.26
N LYS A 11 20.52 -20.67 1.33
CA LYS A 11 19.79 -21.40 2.37
C LYS A 11 18.83 -20.51 3.17
N GLU A 12 19.18 -19.24 3.42
CA GLU A 12 18.28 -18.25 4.05
C GLU A 12 17.01 -17.99 3.20
N VAL A 13 17.07 -18.11 1.87
CA VAL A 13 15.90 -17.93 0.99
C VAL A 13 14.94 -19.12 1.04
N GLU A 14 15.48 -20.36 1.11
CA GLU A 14 14.69 -21.58 1.28
C GLU A 14 14.08 -21.70 2.70
N GLU A 15 14.68 -21.04 3.69
CA GLU A 15 14.21 -21.04 5.09
C GLU A 15 13.14 -19.99 5.43
N PHE A 16 12.77 -19.08 4.50
CA PHE A 16 11.75 -18.07 4.79
C PHE A 16 10.36 -18.70 4.97
N ALA A 17 9.82 -18.55 6.18
CA ALA A 17 8.50 -19.05 6.56
C ALA A 17 7.38 -18.54 5.61
N GLY A 18 6.30 -19.33 5.51
CA GLY A 18 5.11 -18.94 4.76
C GLY A 18 4.40 -17.73 5.38
N VAL A 19 3.56 -17.04 4.60
CA VAL A 19 2.74 -15.92 5.12
C VAL A 19 1.81 -16.39 6.24
N SER A 20 1.09 -17.49 6.01
CA SER A 20 0.16 -18.07 6.98
C SER A 20 0.89 -18.53 8.24
N GLU A 21 1.98 -19.28 8.09
CA GLU A 21 2.82 -19.74 9.20
C GLU A 21 3.32 -18.56 10.05
N THR A 22 3.88 -17.54 9.41
CA THR A 22 4.42 -16.36 10.09
C THR A 22 3.32 -15.60 10.84
N TYR A 23 2.15 -15.46 10.21
CA TYR A 23 1.01 -14.76 10.78
C TYR A 23 0.45 -15.48 12.00
N PHE A 24 0.15 -16.77 11.89
CA PHE A 24 -0.47 -17.53 12.98
C PHE A 24 0.52 -17.81 14.13
N ALA A 25 1.80 -18.07 13.84
CA ALA A 25 2.81 -18.26 14.89
C ALA A 25 3.04 -16.99 15.73
N ASN A 26 2.78 -15.81 15.15
CA ASN A 26 2.96 -14.52 15.81
C ASN A 26 1.66 -13.72 15.90
N PHE A 27 0.50 -14.38 15.94
CA PHE A 27 -0.83 -13.76 15.80
C PHE A 27 -1.01 -12.50 16.66
N TRP A 28 -0.72 -12.59 17.96
CA TRP A 28 -0.83 -11.45 18.88
C TRP A 28 0.14 -10.31 18.58
N LYS A 29 1.34 -10.62 18.06
CA LYS A 29 2.29 -9.58 17.63
C LYS A 29 1.80 -8.93 16.33
N MET A 30 1.21 -9.69 15.41
CA MET A 30 0.67 -9.17 14.15
C MET A 30 -0.50 -8.21 14.38
N ILE A 31 -1.40 -8.51 15.33
CA ILE A 31 -2.45 -7.56 15.73
C ILE A 31 -1.84 -6.26 16.26
N LYS A 32 -0.80 -6.35 17.12
CA LYS A 32 -0.10 -5.16 17.65
C LYS A 32 0.54 -4.34 16.53
N TYR A 33 1.11 -5.00 15.52
CA TYR A 33 1.71 -4.33 14.36
C TYR A 33 0.64 -3.63 13.52
N ASN A 34 -0.52 -4.27 13.33
CA ASN A 34 -1.66 -3.66 12.63
C ASN A 34 -2.16 -2.41 13.34
N ILE A 35 -2.36 -2.48 14.66
CA ILE A 35 -2.77 -1.33 15.47
C ILE A 35 -1.72 -0.21 15.38
N SER A 36 -0.44 -0.55 15.48
CA SER A 36 0.64 0.44 15.38
C SER A 36 0.71 1.10 14.00
N PHE A 37 0.49 0.34 12.92
CA PHE A 37 0.42 0.87 11.57
C PHE A 37 -0.77 1.83 11.43
N THR A 38 -1.96 1.39 11.83
CA THR A 38 -3.18 2.20 11.74
C THR A 38 -3.07 3.48 12.56
N LEU A 39 -2.60 3.39 13.81
CA LEU A 39 -2.44 4.54 14.71
C LEU A 39 -1.43 5.55 14.15
N SER A 40 -0.29 5.07 13.62
CA SER A 40 0.72 5.95 13.03
C SER A 40 0.21 6.65 11.77
N ASN A 41 -0.68 6.00 11.01
CA ASN A 41 -1.26 6.56 9.80
C ASN A 41 -2.55 7.37 10.03
N LEU A 42 -3.01 7.56 11.26
CA LEU A 42 -4.18 8.42 11.55
C LEU A 42 -4.07 9.82 10.94
N PRO A 43 -2.92 10.52 10.96
CA PRO A 43 -2.79 11.82 10.29
C PRO A 43 -3.06 11.74 8.78
N VAL A 44 -2.68 10.64 8.14
CA VAL A 44 -2.92 10.41 6.71
C VAL A 44 -4.40 10.10 6.46
N PHE A 45 -5.05 9.33 7.33
CA PHE A 45 -6.51 9.13 7.27
C PHE A 45 -7.26 10.45 7.37
N ILE A 46 -6.89 11.31 8.31
CA ILE A 46 -7.51 12.63 8.49
C ILE A 46 -7.29 13.50 7.25
N LEU A 47 -6.07 13.51 6.70
CA LEU A 47 -5.77 14.24 5.47
C LEU A 47 -6.63 13.76 4.30
N ILE A 48 -6.77 12.44 4.10
CA ILE A 48 -7.61 11.88 3.05
C ILE A 48 -9.10 12.13 3.34
N PHE A 49 -9.52 12.18 4.62
CA PHE A 49 -10.90 12.52 4.95
C PHE A 49 -11.29 13.91 4.46
N PHE A 50 -10.44 14.91 4.71
CA PHE A 50 -10.67 16.28 4.25
C PHE A 50 -10.52 16.46 2.74
N LEU A 51 -9.54 15.79 2.13
CA LEU A 51 -9.30 15.89 0.68
C LEU A 51 -10.13 14.89 -0.14
N GLY A 52 -10.80 13.94 0.50
CA GLY A 52 -11.36 12.75 -0.14
C GLY A 52 -12.41 13.07 -1.19
N ASN A 53 -13.28 14.04 -0.91
CA ASN A 53 -14.28 14.47 -1.88
C ASN A 53 -13.65 15.14 -3.10
N TRP A 54 -12.60 15.95 -2.90
CA TRP A 54 -11.84 16.54 -4.00
C TRP A 54 -11.11 15.48 -4.83
N LEU A 55 -10.47 14.51 -4.17
CA LEU A 55 -9.80 13.39 -4.83
C LEU A 55 -10.78 12.54 -5.65
N PHE A 56 -11.95 12.26 -5.09
CA PHE A 56 -12.99 11.46 -5.76
C PHE A 56 -13.55 12.19 -6.97
N SER A 57 -13.86 13.49 -6.83
CA SER A 57 -14.31 14.34 -7.94
C SER A 57 -13.26 14.48 -9.04
N ALA A 58 -11.97 14.57 -8.68
CA ALA A 58 -10.88 14.65 -9.64
C ALA A 58 -10.72 13.36 -10.48
N VAL A 59 -11.04 12.20 -9.89
CA VAL A 59 -10.89 10.89 -10.55
C VAL A 59 -12.14 10.49 -11.35
N ILE A 60 -13.33 10.96 -10.94
CA ILE A 60 -14.59 10.57 -11.59
C ILE A 60 -14.95 11.52 -12.73
N PRO A 61 -15.35 10.99 -13.90
CA PRO A 61 -15.84 11.79 -15.01
C PRO A 61 -17.00 12.73 -14.62
N SER A 62 -16.93 13.98 -15.08
CA SER A 62 -17.89 15.06 -14.74
C SER A 62 -19.34 14.74 -15.09
N ASN A 63 -19.59 13.91 -16.11
CA ASN A 63 -20.92 13.43 -16.48
C ASN A 63 -21.54 12.49 -15.43
N MET A 64 -20.74 11.72 -14.68
CA MET A 64 -21.23 10.89 -13.58
C MET A 64 -21.49 11.71 -12.31
N VAL A 65 -20.70 12.77 -12.09
CA VAL A 65 -20.90 13.71 -10.97
C VAL A 65 -22.18 14.55 -11.17
N ALA A 66 -22.43 15.01 -12.40
CA ALA A 66 -23.65 15.75 -12.74
C ALA A 66 -24.93 14.90 -12.56
N ASN A 67 -24.89 13.63 -12.99
CA ASN A 67 -26.01 12.69 -12.78
C ASN A 67 -26.23 12.35 -11.31
N GLN A 68 -25.18 12.34 -10.47
CA GLN A 68 -25.32 12.21 -9.03
C GLN A 68 -25.99 13.45 -8.42
N ASN A 69 -25.57 14.66 -8.79
CA ASN A 69 -26.15 15.89 -8.25
C ASN A 69 -27.66 16.00 -8.59
N LEU A 70 -28.06 15.62 -9.81
CA LEU A 70 -29.47 15.53 -10.22
C LEU A 70 -30.26 14.46 -9.44
N ALA A 71 -29.67 13.29 -9.18
CA ALA A 71 -30.32 12.24 -8.37
C ALA A 71 -30.44 12.65 -6.88
N ASN A 72 -29.48 13.43 -6.38
CA ASN A 72 -29.43 13.92 -5.00
C ASN A 72 -30.47 15.03 -4.75
N GLU A 73 -30.76 15.89 -5.73
CA GLU A 73 -31.84 16.90 -5.65
C GLU A 73 -33.24 16.27 -5.61
N ILE A 74 -33.42 15.07 -6.18
CA ILE A 74 -34.71 14.35 -6.21
C ILE A 74 -34.99 13.61 -4.89
N THR A 75 -33.95 13.27 -4.12
CA THR A 75 -34.05 12.50 -2.87
C THR A 75 -33.94 13.33 -1.60
N SER A 76 -33.66 14.63 -1.71
CA SER A 76 -33.39 15.55 -0.60
C SER A 76 -34.62 16.01 0.21
N SER A 77 -35.79 15.38 0.07
CA SER A 77 -36.98 15.85 0.76
C SER A 77 -37.09 15.44 2.23
N ASP A 78 -36.34 14.46 2.77
CA ASP A 78 -36.54 14.09 4.21
C ASP A 78 -35.44 13.31 4.96
N SER A 79 -34.22 13.08 4.44
CA SER A 79 -33.17 12.48 5.30
C SER A 79 -31.74 12.89 4.92
N LEU A 80 -31.09 13.65 5.81
CA LEU A 80 -29.67 14.00 5.73
C LEU A 80 -28.73 12.81 6.02
N ASP A 81 -29.26 11.75 6.66
CA ASP A 81 -28.45 10.63 7.16
C ASP A 81 -27.91 9.68 6.08
N PRO A 82 -28.66 9.27 5.04
CA PRO A 82 -28.18 8.32 4.03
C PRO A 82 -27.10 8.91 3.12
N TYR A 83 -27.24 10.18 2.72
CA TYR A 83 -26.28 10.84 1.83
C TYR A 83 -24.92 11.05 2.48
N ALA A 84 -24.91 11.50 3.74
CA ALA A 84 -23.68 11.64 4.52
C ALA A 84 -22.97 10.28 4.69
N TYR A 85 -23.72 9.20 4.94
CA TYR A 85 -23.18 7.86 5.07
C TYR A 85 -22.50 7.39 3.77
N GLU A 86 -23.11 7.65 2.61
CA GLU A 86 -22.51 7.30 1.32
C GLU A 86 -21.19 8.03 1.08
N ILE A 87 -21.14 9.35 1.29
CA ILE A 87 -19.91 10.14 1.11
C ILE A 87 -18.81 9.60 2.03
N ILE A 88 -19.10 9.43 3.31
CA ILE A 88 -18.13 8.94 4.30
C ILE A 88 -17.62 7.56 3.92
N SER A 89 -18.50 6.66 3.48
CA SER A 89 -18.11 5.31 3.07
C SER A 89 -17.15 5.35 1.86
N ARG A 90 -17.43 6.15 0.83
CA ARG A 90 -16.57 6.30 -0.36
C ARG A 90 -15.19 6.84 -0.01
N VAL A 91 -15.14 7.88 0.81
CA VAL A 91 -13.86 8.48 1.28
C VAL A 91 -13.05 7.49 2.12
N LEU A 92 -13.73 6.71 2.96
CA LEU A 92 -13.10 5.67 3.78
C LEU A 92 -12.53 4.54 2.90
N PHE A 93 -13.28 4.06 1.91
CA PHE A 93 -12.79 3.08 0.92
C PHE A 93 -11.56 3.60 0.17
N LEU A 94 -11.56 4.88 -0.24
CA LEU A 94 -10.40 5.52 -0.85
C LEU A 94 -9.19 5.57 0.09
N ALA A 95 -9.39 5.96 1.36
CA ALA A 95 -8.33 6.00 2.35
C ALA A 95 -7.71 4.62 2.58
N ILE A 96 -8.56 3.59 2.71
CA ILE A 96 -8.13 2.19 2.83
C ILE A 96 -7.33 1.77 1.61
N PHE A 97 -7.80 2.11 0.40
CA PHE A 97 -7.09 1.77 -0.83
C PHE A 97 -5.70 2.40 -0.88
N LEU A 98 -5.58 3.70 -0.61
CA LEU A 98 -4.32 4.43 -0.75
C LEU A 98 -3.32 4.10 0.36
N ILE A 99 -3.77 4.05 1.62
CA ILE A 99 -2.93 3.70 2.77
C ILE A 99 -2.61 2.20 2.74
N GLY A 100 -3.61 1.37 2.46
CA GLY A 100 -3.46 -0.07 2.35
C GLY A 100 -2.45 -0.43 1.27
N ASN A 101 -2.51 0.15 0.08
CA ASN A 101 -1.52 -0.11 -0.97
C ASN A 101 -0.19 0.65 -0.78
N LEU A 102 0.00 1.36 0.34
CA LEU A 102 1.22 2.10 0.69
C LEU A 102 1.56 3.20 -0.32
N PHE A 103 0.58 3.68 -1.08
CA PHE A 103 0.75 4.79 -2.00
C PHE A 103 1.05 6.08 -1.25
N ILE A 104 0.31 6.30 -0.15
CA ILE A 104 0.62 7.31 0.86
C ILE A 104 0.50 6.68 2.25
N CYS A 105 1.56 6.74 3.02
CA CYS A 105 1.59 6.31 4.41
C CYS A 105 2.71 7.06 5.15
N ILE A 106 2.84 6.86 6.46
CA ILE A 106 4.00 7.31 7.22
C ILE A 106 5.16 6.34 6.96
N THR A 107 5.99 6.73 6.00
CA THR A 107 7.10 5.94 5.44
C THR A 107 8.09 5.43 6.50
N PRO A 108 8.58 6.23 7.47
CA PRO A 108 9.54 5.73 8.45
C PRO A 108 9.02 4.52 9.23
N VAL A 109 7.73 4.54 9.60
CA VAL A 109 7.06 3.44 10.30
C VAL A 109 6.94 2.24 9.36
N GLN A 110 6.58 2.46 8.11
CA GLN A 110 6.44 1.37 7.14
C GLN A 110 7.76 0.64 6.83
N VAL A 111 8.87 1.39 6.78
CA VAL A 111 10.22 0.83 6.61
C VAL A 111 10.61 -0.04 7.82
N ALA A 112 10.29 0.42 9.03
CA ALA A 112 10.53 -0.35 10.25
C ALA A 112 9.66 -1.60 10.33
N LEU A 113 8.39 -1.53 9.92
CA LEU A 113 7.48 -2.67 9.85
C LEU A 113 7.93 -3.70 8.81
N SER A 114 8.26 -3.26 7.60
CA SER A 114 8.77 -4.14 6.53
C SER A 114 10.03 -4.91 6.96
N SER A 115 10.92 -4.24 7.68
CA SER A 115 12.12 -4.85 8.26
C SER A 115 11.81 -5.82 9.41
N THR A 116 10.78 -5.53 10.18
CA THR A 116 10.29 -6.40 11.25
C THR A 116 9.66 -7.67 10.67
N TYR A 117 8.83 -7.55 9.63
CA TYR A 117 8.28 -8.70 8.91
C TYR A 117 9.40 -9.59 8.35
N ARG A 118 10.46 -9.01 7.78
CA ARG A 118 11.64 -9.75 7.34
C ARG A 118 12.27 -10.58 8.46
N LYS A 119 12.43 -10.02 9.67
CA LYS A 119 12.96 -10.76 10.82
C LYS A 119 12.05 -11.93 11.21
N HIS A 120 10.72 -11.74 11.15
CA HIS A 120 9.76 -12.81 11.41
C HIS A 120 9.79 -13.91 10.36
N PHE A 121 9.90 -13.58 9.07
CA PHE A 121 10.09 -14.58 8.01
C PHE A 121 11.36 -15.39 8.22
N ALA A 122 12.43 -14.75 8.73
CA ALA A 122 13.69 -15.40 9.09
C ALA A 122 13.67 -16.08 10.48
N ARG A 123 12.50 -16.16 11.14
CA ARG A 123 12.32 -16.73 12.51
C ARG A 123 13.25 -16.12 13.58
N LYS A 124 13.66 -14.86 13.42
CA LYS A 124 14.51 -14.13 14.37
C LYS A 124 13.65 -13.47 15.45
N HIS A 125 14.14 -13.46 16.70
CA HIS A 125 13.45 -12.77 17.80
C HIS A 125 13.38 -11.26 17.54
N VAL A 126 12.23 -10.64 17.81
CA VAL A 126 12.00 -9.20 17.60
C VAL A 126 11.43 -8.56 18.84
N PHE A 127 12.13 -7.56 19.38
CA PHE A 127 11.60 -6.63 20.37
C PHE A 127 10.98 -5.44 19.67
N TYR A 128 9.65 -5.43 19.51
CA TYR A 128 8.95 -4.53 18.60
C TYR A 128 9.32 -3.05 18.76
N LEU A 129 9.07 -2.44 19.93
CA LEU A 129 9.25 -0.99 20.12
C LEU A 129 10.72 -0.57 19.99
N HIS A 130 11.62 -1.29 20.67
CA HIS A 130 13.04 -0.98 20.64
C HIS A 130 13.62 -1.12 19.21
N ASP A 131 13.31 -2.21 18.51
CA ASP A 131 13.85 -2.47 17.19
C ASP A 131 13.27 -1.52 16.13
N THR A 132 11.97 -1.22 16.19
CA THR A 132 11.34 -0.30 15.24
C THR A 132 11.89 1.11 15.40
N LEU A 133 11.98 1.63 16.62
CA LEU A 133 12.56 2.95 16.88
C LEU A 133 14.02 3.05 16.44
N LYS A 134 14.81 1.99 16.68
CA LYS A 134 16.20 1.94 16.20
C LYS A 134 16.28 2.00 14.67
N ILE A 135 15.43 1.27 13.96
CA ILE A 135 15.41 1.26 12.49
C ILE A 135 14.99 2.63 11.95
N ILE A 136 13.97 3.26 12.54
CA ILE A 136 13.52 4.62 12.18
C ILE A 136 14.68 5.60 12.36
N LYS A 137 15.33 5.58 13.52
CA LYS A 137 16.43 6.50 13.84
C LYS A 137 17.63 6.33 12.91
N ASN A 138 17.95 5.09 12.53
CA ASN A 138 19.08 4.83 11.64
C ASN A 138 18.82 5.24 10.19
N ASN A 139 17.56 5.15 9.73
CA ASN A 139 17.17 5.38 8.33
C ASN A 139 16.30 6.63 8.12
N TRP A 140 16.35 7.58 9.04
CA TRP A 140 15.46 8.75 9.02
C TRP A 140 15.62 9.62 7.76
N LYS A 141 16.84 9.81 7.25
CA LYS A 141 17.10 10.62 6.04
C LYS A 141 16.45 10.06 4.78
N PRO A 142 16.73 8.81 4.35
CA PRO A 142 16.13 8.26 3.14
C PRO A 142 14.61 8.08 3.27
N THR A 143 14.10 7.78 4.49
CA THR A 143 12.66 7.60 4.71
C THR A 143 11.87 8.91 4.62
N ILE A 144 12.40 10.02 5.12
CA ILE A 144 11.77 11.35 4.97
C ILE A 144 11.79 11.79 3.51
N LEU A 145 12.88 11.55 2.78
CA LEU A 145 12.95 11.91 1.37
C LEU A 145 11.93 11.10 0.54
N HIS A 146 11.78 9.82 0.85
CA HIS A 146 10.74 8.97 0.25
C HIS A 146 9.32 9.43 0.61
N GLN A 147 9.09 9.84 1.86
CA GLN A 147 7.80 10.42 2.29
C GLN A 147 7.43 11.65 1.46
N LEU A 148 8.39 12.56 1.25
CA LEU A 148 8.18 13.76 0.46
C LEU A 148 7.78 13.41 -0.99
N LEU A 149 8.45 12.41 -1.57
CA LEU A 149 8.11 11.94 -2.92
C LEU A 149 6.69 11.35 -2.97
N GLN A 150 6.28 10.57 -1.97
CA GLN A 150 4.91 10.03 -1.91
C GLN A 150 3.87 11.14 -1.85
N ILE A 151 4.11 12.19 -1.06
CA ILE A 151 3.22 13.35 -0.97
C ILE A 151 3.12 14.06 -2.33
N ILE A 152 4.26 14.26 -3.01
CA ILE A 152 4.28 14.86 -4.35
C ILE A 152 3.47 14.01 -5.34
N CYS A 153 3.71 12.69 -5.39
CA CYS A 153 2.95 11.78 -6.25
C CYS A 153 1.45 11.78 -5.92
N PHE A 154 1.10 11.88 -4.65
CA PHE A 154 -0.28 11.91 -4.19
C PHE A 154 -1.06 13.13 -4.70
N PHE A 155 -0.44 14.30 -4.81
CA PHE A 155 -1.09 15.48 -5.39
C PHE A 155 -1.05 15.51 -6.92
N ILE A 156 0.06 15.08 -7.53
CA ILE A 156 0.23 15.10 -8.99
C ILE A 156 -0.78 14.16 -9.67
N PHE A 157 -1.05 12.99 -9.09
CA PHE A 157 -1.88 11.98 -9.73
C PHE A 157 -3.34 12.45 -9.97
N PRO A 158 -4.09 12.89 -8.95
CA PRO A 158 -5.44 13.45 -9.15
C PRO A 158 -5.44 14.71 -10.01
N LEU A 159 -4.43 15.58 -9.85
CA LEU A 159 -4.31 16.81 -10.66
C LEU A 159 -4.16 16.47 -12.15
N SER A 160 -3.38 15.45 -12.48
CA SER A 160 -3.16 14.99 -13.86
C SER A 160 -4.47 14.48 -14.46
N ILE A 161 -5.21 13.63 -13.73
CA ILE A 161 -6.50 13.12 -14.20
C ILE A 161 -7.48 14.27 -14.43
N ASN A 162 -7.58 15.20 -13.48
CA ASN A 162 -8.48 16.34 -13.60
C ASN A 162 -8.11 17.24 -14.79
N ALA A 163 -6.82 17.47 -15.03
CA ALA A 163 -6.36 18.24 -16.19
C ALA A 163 -6.81 17.59 -17.52
N TYR A 164 -6.63 16.27 -17.66
CA TYR A 164 -7.07 15.56 -18.88
C TYR A 164 -8.59 15.55 -19.06
N ASN A 165 -9.35 15.48 -17.96
CA ASN A 165 -10.82 15.59 -18.01
C ASN A 165 -11.29 16.97 -18.52
N HIS A 166 -10.53 18.04 -18.32
CA HIS A 166 -10.87 19.39 -18.78
C HIS A 166 -10.39 19.73 -20.20
N LEU A 167 -9.50 18.94 -20.79
CA LEU A 167 -8.92 19.25 -22.11
C LEU A 167 -9.86 18.96 -23.30
N ASN A 168 -11.10 18.54 -23.07
CA ASN A 168 -12.11 18.23 -24.10
C ASN A 168 -11.55 17.42 -25.29
N LEU A 169 -10.65 16.47 -24.98
CA LEU A 169 -10.00 15.63 -25.97
C LEU A 169 -10.99 14.64 -26.58
N ASN A 170 -10.63 14.07 -27.73
CA ASN A 170 -11.36 12.93 -28.28
C ASN A 170 -11.48 11.82 -27.21
N PRO A 171 -12.67 11.20 -27.03
CA PRO A 171 -12.91 10.22 -25.98
C PRO A 171 -11.94 9.04 -26.00
N ILE A 172 -11.50 8.59 -27.18
CA ILE A 172 -10.53 7.50 -27.33
C ILE A 172 -9.17 7.93 -26.78
N ILE A 173 -8.72 9.13 -27.14
CA ILE A 173 -7.43 9.68 -26.68
C ILE A 173 -7.45 9.87 -25.17
N ASN A 174 -8.55 10.42 -24.63
CA ASN A 174 -8.70 10.61 -23.18
C ASN A 174 -8.66 9.26 -22.43
N SER A 175 -9.34 8.23 -22.95
CA SER A 175 -9.31 6.88 -22.36
C SER A 175 -7.91 6.26 -22.35
N VAL A 176 -7.16 6.40 -23.45
CA VAL A 176 -5.78 5.90 -23.55
C VAL A 176 -4.88 6.61 -22.52
N LEU A 177 -4.96 7.93 -22.41
CA LEU A 177 -4.17 8.69 -21.43
C LEU A 177 -4.51 8.33 -19.98
N PHE A 178 -5.80 8.19 -19.67
CA PHE A 178 -6.26 7.74 -18.36
C PHE A 178 -5.71 6.34 -18.03
N SER A 179 -5.76 5.41 -18.98
CA SER A 179 -5.22 4.06 -18.81
C SER A 179 -3.70 4.08 -18.53
N LEU A 180 -2.94 4.95 -19.23
CA LEU A 180 -1.50 5.08 -19.05
C LEU A 180 -1.16 5.61 -17.65
N ILE A 181 -1.89 6.63 -17.17
CA ILE A 181 -1.75 7.18 -15.83
C ILE A 181 -2.06 6.11 -14.77
N GLY A 182 -3.14 5.34 -14.97
CA GLY A 182 -3.50 4.22 -14.10
C GLY A 182 -2.42 3.14 -14.04
N ILE A 183 -1.81 2.80 -15.18
CA ILE A 183 -0.68 1.86 -15.24
C ILE A 183 0.50 2.40 -14.41
N PHE A 184 0.92 3.65 -14.61
CA PHE A 184 2.01 4.24 -13.84
C PHE A 184 1.75 4.22 -12.33
N PHE A 185 0.51 4.49 -11.92
CA PHE A 185 0.09 4.42 -10.53
C PHE A 185 0.20 3.01 -9.94
N ILE A 186 -0.23 1.99 -10.69
CA ILE A 186 -0.07 0.59 -10.28
C ILE A 186 1.41 0.23 -10.14
N PHE A 187 2.27 0.64 -11.09
CA PHE A 187 3.72 0.43 -10.98
C PHE A 187 4.31 1.07 -9.71
N ILE A 188 3.93 2.32 -9.41
CA ILE A 188 4.38 3.02 -8.19
C ILE A 188 3.98 2.25 -6.94
N ILE A 189 2.76 1.71 -6.88
CA ILE A 189 2.29 0.88 -5.77
C ILE A 189 3.11 -0.41 -5.66
N MET A 190 3.29 -1.13 -6.77
CA MET A 190 4.01 -2.40 -6.80
C MET A 190 5.48 -2.24 -6.39
N MET A 191 6.06 -1.06 -6.59
CA MET A 191 7.43 -0.76 -6.16
C MET A 191 7.57 -0.56 -4.64
N GLN A 192 6.54 -0.12 -3.93
CA GLN A 192 6.67 0.28 -2.52
C GLN A 192 7.24 -0.83 -1.60
N PRO A 193 6.75 -2.08 -1.65
CA PRO A 193 7.27 -3.16 -0.81
C PRO A 193 8.77 -3.40 -1.02
N TYR A 194 9.26 -3.22 -2.26
CA TYR A 194 10.68 -3.33 -2.58
C TYR A 194 11.47 -2.17 -1.98
N VAL A 195 11.01 -0.94 -2.19
CA VAL A 195 11.70 0.26 -1.70
C VAL A 195 11.86 0.21 -0.18
N TYR A 196 10.80 -0.14 0.55
CA TYR A 196 10.86 -0.18 2.02
C TYR A 196 11.85 -1.21 2.56
N GLN A 197 11.97 -2.36 1.91
CA GLN A 197 12.95 -3.36 2.31
C GLN A 197 14.37 -2.96 1.93
N MET A 198 14.57 -2.43 0.72
CA MET A 198 15.88 -2.03 0.22
C MET A 198 16.50 -0.87 1.01
N ILE A 199 15.69 0.07 1.50
CA ILE A 199 16.15 1.17 2.38
C ILE A 199 16.90 0.63 3.60
N THR A 200 16.54 -0.55 4.12
CA THR A 200 17.19 -1.15 5.30
C THR A 200 18.20 -2.25 5.00
N LEU A 201 18.21 -2.78 3.79
CA LEU A 201 19.12 -3.85 3.38
C LEU A 201 20.41 -3.29 2.79
N PHE A 202 20.31 -2.18 2.07
CA PHE A 202 21.39 -1.66 1.28
C PHE A 202 21.63 -0.19 1.58
N ASP A 203 22.90 0.17 1.79
CA ASP A 203 23.34 1.56 1.92
C ASP A 203 23.47 2.22 0.53
N LEU A 204 22.34 2.32 -0.18
CA LEU A 204 22.26 2.89 -1.53
C LEU A 204 21.58 4.26 -1.52
N LYS A 205 21.93 5.10 -2.50
CA LYS A 205 21.19 6.33 -2.78
C LYS A 205 19.74 6.00 -3.14
N LEU A 206 18.78 6.82 -2.67
CA LEU A 206 17.35 6.56 -2.89
C LEU A 206 16.99 6.46 -4.38
N SER A 207 17.62 7.25 -5.24
CA SER A 207 17.44 7.16 -6.70
C SER A 207 17.82 5.80 -7.27
N SER A 208 18.87 5.17 -6.77
CA SER A 208 19.27 3.81 -7.14
C SER A 208 18.29 2.78 -6.61
N ILE A 209 17.76 2.97 -5.40
CA ILE A 209 16.73 2.09 -4.81
C ILE A 209 15.47 2.09 -5.70
N PHE A 210 15.00 3.26 -6.13
CA PHE A 210 13.85 3.36 -7.03
C PHE A 210 14.08 2.67 -8.37
N LYS A 211 15.25 2.87 -8.99
CA LYS A 211 15.60 2.20 -10.25
C LYS A 211 15.61 0.68 -10.08
N ASN A 212 16.22 0.18 -9.01
CA ASN A 212 16.26 -1.25 -8.73
C ASN A 212 14.87 -1.82 -8.43
N ALA A 213 14.04 -1.10 -7.67
CA ALA A 213 12.66 -1.50 -7.41
C ALA A 213 11.85 -1.60 -8.71
N LEU A 214 12.01 -0.63 -9.61
CA LEU A 214 11.31 -0.61 -10.90
C LEU A 214 11.74 -1.80 -11.78
N ILE A 215 13.04 -2.09 -11.84
CA ILE A 215 13.56 -3.23 -12.58
C ILE A 215 12.98 -4.54 -12.02
N LEU A 216 12.93 -4.72 -10.70
CA LEU A 216 12.34 -5.91 -10.07
C LEU A 216 10.84 -6.05 -10.35
N VAL A 217 10.12 -4.92 -10.36
CA VAL A 217 8.70 -4.91 -10.70
C VAL A 217 8.47 -5.38 -12.14
N ILE A 218 9.25 -4.86 -13.10
CA ILE A 218 9.16 -5.23 -14.51
C ILE A 218 9.59 -6.70 -14.73
N LEU A 219 10.73 -7.09 -14.16
CA LEU A 219 11.30 -8.43 -14.34
C LEU A 219 10.33 -9.54 -13.90
N GLN A 220 9.52 -9.26 -12.88
CA GLN A 220 8.58 -10.21 -12.30
C GLN A 220 7.16 -9.68 -12.23
N LEU A 221 6.76 -8.94 -13.26
CA LEU A 221 5.43 -8.36 -13.39
C LEU A 221 4.28 -9.33 -13.05
N PRO A 222 4.22 -10.57 -13.59
CA PRO A 222 3.08 -11.44 -13.31
C PRO A 222 3.01 -11.84 -11.83
N LYS A 223 4.14 -12.13 -11.19
CA LYS A 223 4.18 -12.52 -9.76
C LYS A 223 3.80 -11.33 -8.87
N ASN A 224 4.32 -10.16 -9.19
CA ASN A 224 3.98 -8.93 -8.48
C ASN A 224 2.52 -8.55 -8.66
N LEU A 225 1.95 -8.77 -9.85
CA LEU A 225 0.55 -8.50 -10.12
C LEU A 225 -0.35 -9.46 -9.34
N ILE A 226 -0.01 -10.76 -9.30
CA ILE A 226 -0.74 -11.74 -8.48
C ILE A 226 -0.68 -11.36 -7.01
N ALA A 227 0.51 -11.00 -6.48
CA ALA A 227 0.66 -10.56 -5.11
C ALA A 227 -0.16 -9.30 -4.83
N PHE A 228 -0.15 -8.32 -5.73
CA PHE A 228 -0.96 -7.10 -5.63
C PHE A 228 -2.46 -7.43 -5.59
N LEU A 229 -2.96 -8.24 -6.52
CA LEU A 229 -4.37 -8.64 -6.59
C LEU A 229 -4.80 -9.41 -5.34
N LEU A 230 -4.03 -10.43 -4.92
CA LEU A 230 -4.32 -11.19 -3.72
C LEU A 230 -4.37 -10.30 -2.48
N SER A 231 -3.45 -9.34 -2.40
CA SER A 231 -3.37 -8.42 -1.27
C SER A 231 -4.56 -7.43 -1.24
N ASN A 232 -5.09 -7.03 -2.40
CA ASN A 232 -6.29 -6.21 -2.50
C ASN A 232 -7.57 -7.01 -2.24
N ILE A 233 -7.61 -8.30 -2.59
CA ILE A 233 -8.70 -9.20 -2.18
C ILE A 233 -8.78 -9.24 -0.66
N VAL A 234 -7.66 -9.43 0.05
CA VAL A 234 -7.65 -9.39 1.52
C VAL A 234 -8.16 -8.04 2.04
N LEU A 235 -7.77 -6.94 1.41
CA LEU A 235 -8.14 -5.60 1.86
C LEU A 235 -9.66 -5.32 1.71
N PHE A 236 -10.27 -5.74 0.59
CA PHE A 236 -11.65 -5.35 0.23
C PHE A 236 -12.69 -6.45 0.37
N LEU A 237 -12.33 -7.73 0.39
CA LEU A 237 -13.30 -8.83 0.36
C LEU A 237 -14.33 -8.71 1.49
N ILE A 238 -13.87 -8.51 2.73
CA ILE A 238 -14.76 -8.41 3.89
C ILE A 238 -15.54 -7.09 3.87
N PRO A 239 -14.92 -5.90 3.67
CA PRO A 239 -15.67 -4.66 3.55
C PRO A 239 -16.75 -4.68 2.45
N PHE A 240 -16.43 -5.26 1.30
CA PHE A 240 -17.35 -5.36 0.16
C PHE A 240 -18.49 -6.34 0.43
N ALA A 241 -18.19 -7.54 0.96
CA ALA A 241 -19.22 -8.50 1.33
C ALA A 241 -20.18 -7.94 2.39
N MET A 242 -19.65 -7.25 3.39
CA MET A 242 -20.47 -6.63 4.44
C MET A 242 -21.31 -5.47 3.90
N TYR A 243 -20.78 -4.69 2.97
CA TYR A 243 -21.53 -3.62 2.30
C TYR A 243 -22.78 -4.15 1.58
N ILE A 244 -22.69 -5.32 0.93
CA ILE A 244 -23.82 -5.96 0.25
C ILE A 244 -24.80 -6.61 1.24
N MET A 245 -24.29 -7.35 2.22
CA MET A 245 -25.13 -8.17 3.11
C MET A 245 -25.81 -7.35 4.22
N LEU A 246 -25.10 -6.39 4.80
CA LEU A 246 -25.53 -5.64 6.00
C LEU A 246 -25.15 -4.16 5.87
N PRO A 247 -25.75 -3.41 4.92
CA PRO A 247 -25.34 -2.05 4.59
C PRO A 247 -25.34 -1.08 5.79
N LYS A 248 -26.25 -1.27 6.75
CA LYS A 248 -26.34 -0.46 7.98
C LYS A 248 -25.14 -0.62 8.93
N TYR A 249 -24.55 -1.81 8.98
CA TYR A 249 -23.43 -2.14 9.88
C TYR A 249 -22.09 -2.29 9.15
N ALA A 250 -22.11 -2.18 7.82
CA ALA A 250 -20.96 -2.43 6.96
C ALA A 250 -19.76 -1.58 7.35
N LEU A 251 -19.96 -0.29 7.65
CA LEU A 251 -18.88 0.63 7.99
C LEU A 251 -18.21 0.23 9.32
N GLN A 252 -18.98 -0.04 10.38
CA GLN A 252 -18.45 -0.39 11.69
C GLN A 252 -17.66 -1.70 11.64
N VAL A 253 -18.22 -2.72 10.97
CA VAL A 253 -17.56 -4.03 10.83
C VAL A 253 -16.28 -3.90 9.98
N SER A 254 -16.33 -3.12 8.89
CA SER A 254 -15.15 -2.85 8.06
C SER A 254 -14.04 -2.18 8.87
N LEU A 255 -14.37 -1.16 9.66
CA LEU A 255 -13.41 -0.48 10.52
C LEU A 255 -12.74 -1.43 11.52
N ILE A 256 -13.52 -2.31 12.17
CA ILE A 256 -12.97 -3.31 13.10
C ILE A 256 -12.03 -4.27 12.38
N TYR A 257 -12.43 -4.77 11.22
CA TYR A 257 -11.60 -5.65 10.40
C TYR A 257 -10.27 -5.00 10.00
N ILE A 258 -10.32 -3.73 9.59
CA ILE A 258 -9.15 -2.96 9.18
C ILE A 258 -8.24 -2.67 10.37
N LEU A 259 -8.82 -2.29 11.52
CA LEU A 259 -8.09 -1.98 12.75
C LEU A 259 -7.32 -3.18 13.30
N LEU A 260 -7.84 -4.40 13.10
CA LEU A 260 -7.27 -5.61 13.71
C LEU A 260 -6.43 -6.45 12.74
N PHE A 261 -6.81 -6.54 11.45
CA PHE A 261 -6.29 -7.61 10.58
C PHE A 261 -5.82 -7.15 9.20
N ALA A 262 -6.57 -6.27 8.52
CA ALA A 262 -6.45 -6.12 7.07
C ALA A 262 -5.05 -5.68 6.60
N PHE A 263 -4.47 -4.64 7.22
CA PHE A 263 -3.20 -4.07 6.76
C PHE A 263 -2.02 -5.01 6.95
N THR A 264 -1.91 -5.68 8.10
CA THR A 264 -0.79 -6.60 8.36
C THR A 264 -0.81 -7.82 7.46
N ILE A 265 -1.98 -8.44 7.22
CA ILE A 265 -2.06 -9.60 6.31
C ILE A 265 -1.68 -9.16 4.89
N LYS A 266 -2.25 -8.05 4.42
CA LYS A 266 -1.94 -7.46 3.12
C LYS A 266 -0.44 -7.16 2.98
N ASP A 267 0.17 -6.56 4.01
CA ASP A 267 1.58 -6.17 4.00
C ASP A 267 2.52 -7.37 4.06
N LEU A 268 2.17 -8.43 4.78
CA LEU A 268 2.96 -9.66 4.81
C LEU A 268 3.01 -10.34 3.45
N ILE A 269 1.90 -10.37 2.69
CA ILE A 269 1.86 -10.95 1.35
C ILE A 269 2.84 -10.23 0.43
N VAL A 270 2.70 -8.91 0.31
CA VAL A 270 3.54 -8.11 -0.60
C VAL A 270 4.99 -8.03 -0.12
N SER A 271 5.22 -7.98 1.19
CA SER A 271 6.58 -7.97 1.76
C SER A 271 7.28 -9.30 1.54
N ARG A 272 6.62 -10.43 1.74
CA ARG A 272 7.23 -11.74 1.47
C ARG A 272 7.60 -11.89 0.00
N ASN A 273 6.68 -11.51 -0.89
CA ASN A 273 6.92 -11.56 -2.33
C ASN A 273 8.14 -10.71 -2.73
N ALA A 274 8.19 -9.45 -2.26
CA ALA A 274 9.34 -8.58 -2.51
C ALA A 274 10.64 -9.13 -1.92
N LEU A 275 10.60 -9.71 -0.71
CA LEU A 275 11.78 -10.23 -0.01
C LEU A 275 12.44 -11.37 -0.78
N VAL A 276 11.65 -12.36 -1.21
CA VAL A 276 12.13 -13.51 -2.00
C VAL A 276 12.87 -13.02 -3.25
N HIS A 277 12.32 -11.99 -3.90
CA HIS A 277 12.86 -11.44 -5.13
C HIS A 277 14.11 -10.57 -4.92
N ILE A 278 14.14 -9.76 -3.86
CA ILE A 278 15.34 -9.01 -3.49
C ILE A 278 16.50 -9.96 -3.22
N TYR A 279 16.28 -11.03 -2.46
CA TYR A 279 17.35 -11.96 -2.14
C TYR A 279 17.80 -12.76 -3.37
N SER A 280 16.87 -13.21 -4.22
CA SER A 280 17.22 -14.00 -5.39
C SER A 280 18.08 -13.23 -6.41
N TYR A 281 17.80 -11.93 -6.64
CA TYR A 281 18.49 -11.16 -7.67
C TYR A 281 19.58 -10.24 -7.15
N LEU A 282 19.36 -9.57 -6.01
CA LEU A 282 20.32 -8.59 -5.51
C LEU A 282 21.33 -9.23 -4.56
N VAL A 283 20.90 -10.14 -3.69
CA VAL A 283 21.82 -10.74 -2.70
C VAL A 283 22.64 -11.87 -3.30
N ASN A 284 22.00 -12.78 -4.05
CA ASN A 284 22.70 -13.91 -4.68
C ASN A 284 23.37 -13.52 -6.00
N GLY A 285 22.91 -12.45 -6.68
CA GLY A 285 23.56 -11.92 -7.89
C GLY A 285 24.95 -11.34 -7.61
N GLN A 286 25.14 -10.63 -6.48
CA GLN A 286 26.42 -10.02 -6.07
C GLN A 286 27.52 -11.04 -5.72
N SER A 287 27.21 -12.33 -5.69
CA SER A 287 28.15 -13.38 -5.29
C SER A 287 28.88 -14.06 -6.43
N LYS A 288 28.41 -13.84 -7.66
CA LYS A 288 28.95 -14.45 -8.89
C LYS A 288 30.03 -13.60 -9.55
N ASP A 289 30.36 -12.45 -8.95
CA ASP A 289 31.48 -11.55 -9.29
C ASP A 289 32.58 -11.58 -8.19
#